data_AF-B0TN22-F1
#
_entry.id   AF-B0TN22-F1
#
_cell.length_a   1.000
_cell.length_b   1.000
_cell.length_c   1.000
_cell.angle_alpha   90.00
_cell.angle_beta   90.00
_cell.angle_gamma   90.00
#
_symmetry.space_group_name_H-M   'P 1'
#
loop_
_entity.id
_entity.type
_entity.pdbx_description
1 polymer ?
#
loop_
_entity_poly.entity_id
_entity_poly.type
_entity_poly.pdbx_seq_one_letter_code
_entity_poly.pdbx_strand_id
1 'polypeptide(L)'
;MWANRHIRRGVNKRSDTIHSSFSLSATQYCAVALVLSLVLSSCAFFLPNSGLVWLVLVDILLVIHGLYLKNKITALLKLGAAQLALTLPLYYLLHGEAQLLEGVIVVLRVFLAMLPGWWLSSTQSPERLGEVLSWGLPAKWAFVIAASIGLLPYMLQETKEIYAIQCLRGANITPKALRNPKNWPELIYCVVLPVLIQLLKLSKQMAKAAKLRHFGKVSQPTHWPSTRDD
;
A
#
# COMPACT_ATOMS: atom_id res chain seq x y z
N MET A 1 0.62 -51.16 29.80
CA MET A 1 1.42 -50.20 30.60
C MET A 1 1.05 -48.80 30.10
N TRP A 2 0.02 -48.10 30.58
CA TRP A 2 -0.30 -47.59 31.93
C TRP A 2 0.71 -46.54 32.46
N ALA A 3 0.14 -45.46 33.03
CA ALA A 3 0.72 -44.28 33.71
C ALA A 3 1.17 -43.12 32.79
N ASN A 4 0.42 -42.03 32.59
CA ASN A 4 -0.21 -41.09 33.53
C ASN A 4 0.78 -40.47 34.53
N ARG A 5 1.21 -39.22 34.32
CA ARG A 5 1.86 -38.37 35.34
C ARG A 5 1.62 -36.87 35.08
N HIS A 6 0.71 -36.30 35.87
CA HIS A 6 0.67 -34.95 36.50
C HIS A 6 1.00 -33.74 35.61
N ILE A 7 0.03 -32.93 35.18
CA ILE A 7 -0.67 -31.89 35.98
C ILE A 7 0.20 -31.32 37.12
N ARG A 8 0.94 -30.25 36.84
CA ARG A 8 1.23 -29.20 37.83
C ARG A 8 0.75 -27.87 37.28
N ARG A 9 -0.37 -27.43 37.85
CA ARG A 9 -0.91 -26.07 37.77
C ARG A 9 0.07 -25.13 38.48
N GLY A 10 0.77 -24.31 37.72
CA GLY A 10 1.41 -23.09 38.21
C GLY A 10 0.56 -21.90 37.79
N VAL A 11 -0.50 -21.62 38.54
CA VAL A 11 -1.25 -20.36 38.42
C VAL A 11 -0.36 -19.27 39.02
N ASN A 12 0.50 -18.67 38.21
CA ASN A 12 1.26 -17.49 38.63
C ASN A 12 0.40 -16.26 38.33
N LYS A 13 -0.35 -15.85 39.35
CA LYS A 13 -1.19 -14.64 39.40
C LYS A 13 -0.23 -13.45 39.47
N ARG A 14 0.28 -12.99 38.31
CA ARG A 14 1.13 -11.81 38.24
C ARG A 14 0.24 -10.59 38.14
N SER A 15 0.17 -9.88 39.27
CA SER A 15 -0.61 -8.70 39.55
C SER A 15 -0.56 -7.65 38.44
N ASP A 16 -1.75 -7.17 38.10
CA ASP A 16 -2.01 -5.99 37.30
C ASP A 16 -1.35 -4.76 37.93
N THR A 17 -0.30 -4.25 37.29
CA THR A 17 0.07 -2.84 37.38
C THR A 17 -0.35 -2.18 36.08
N ILE A 18 -1.56 -1.62 36.12
CA ILE A 18 -2.13 -0.75 35.10
C ILE A 18 -1.30 0.54 35.08
N HIS A 19 -0.23 0.56 34.30
CA HIS A 19 0.24 1.81 33.73
C HIS A 19 -0.50 1.98 32.41
N SER A 20 -1.61 2.73 32.46
CA SER A 20 -2.29 3.27 31.29
C SER A 20 -1.41 4.35 30.66
N SER A 21 -0.29 3.94 30.06
CA SER A 21 0.25 4.72 28.95
C SER A 21 -0.76 4.56 27.82
N PHE A 22 -1.23 5.67 27.28
CA PHE A 22 -1.92 5.72 25.98
C PHE A 22 -0.91 5.27 24.90
N SER A 23 -0.59 3.98 24.87
CA SER A 23 0.09 3.36 23.76
C SER A 23 -0.94 3.22 22.66
N LEU A 24 -1.09 4.30 21.87
CA LEU A 24 -1.77 4.21 20.59
C LEU A 24 -1.09 3.08 19.81
N SER A 25 -1.86 2.03 19.52
CA SER A 25 -1.34 0.91 18.74
C SER A 25 -0.88 1.42 17.37
N ALA A 26 0.20 0.87 16.81
CA ALA A 26 0.70 1.26 15.49
C ALA A 26 -0.40 1.23 14.40
N THR A 27 -1.38 0.34 14.54
CA THR A 27 -2.56 0.25 13.66
C THR A 27 -3.51 1.43 13.83
N GLN A 28 -3.67 1.96 15.04
CA GLN A 28 -4.46 3.18 15.30
C GLN A 28 -3.79 4.42 14.71
N TYR A 29 -2.45 4.51 14.81
CA TYR A 29 -1.70 5.57 14.12
C TYR A 29 -1.88 5.51 12.60
N CYS A 30 -1.86 4.32 12.00
CA CYS A 30 -2.12 4.13 10.57
C CYS A 30 -3.56 4.57 10.20
N ALA A 31 -4.55 4.26 11.02
CA ALA A 31 -5.93 4.67 10.80
C ALA A 31 -6.11 6.20 10.88
N VAL A 32 -5.51 6.83 11.90
CA VAL A 32 -5.53 8.29 12.03
C VAL A 32 -4.80 8.94 10.85
N ALA A 33 -3.65 8.41 10.44
CA ALA A 33 -2.89 8.89 9.28
C ALA A 33 -3.70 8.78 7.98
N LEU A 34 -4.43 7.67 7.79
CA LEU A 34 -5.33 7.45 6.66
C LEU A 34 -6.44 8.51 6.61
N VAL A 35 -7.17 8.67 7.72
CA VAL A 35 -8.26 9.66 7.82
C VAL A 35 -7.73 11.08 7.63
N LEU A 36 -6.61 11.40 8.28
CA LEU A 36 -5.95 12.70 8.14
C LEU A 36 -5.58 12.96 6.67
N SER A 37 -4.98 11.98 5.99
CA SER A 37 -4.61 12.13 4.57
C SER A 37 -5.83 12.38 3.69
N LEU A 38 -6.93 11.67 3.94
CA LEU A 38 -8.16 11.79 3.16
C LEU A 38 -8.87 13.13 3.40
N VAL A 39 -8.86 13.61 4.65
CA VAL A 39 -9.38 14.93 5.02
C VAL A 39 -8.54 16.03 4.38
N LEU A 40 -7.20 15.96 4.47
CA LEU A 40 -6.32 16.94 3.84
C LEU A 40 -6.49 16.99 2.32
N SER A 41 -6.53 15.83 1.64
CA SER A 41 -6.78 15.77 0.20
C SER A 41 -8.16 16.33 -0.16
N SER A 42 -9.19 16.07 0.64
CA SER A 42 -10.55 16.62 0.40
C SER A 42 -10.61 18.13 0.63
N CYS A 43 -9.94 18.62 1.68
CA CYS A 43 -9.81 20.04 1.98
C CYS A 43 -9.04 20.78 0.89
N ALA A 44 -8.02 20.16 0.28
CA ALA A 44 -7.27 20.76 -0.82
C ALA A 44 -8.18 21.18 -2.00
N PHE A 45 -9.21 20.38 -2.31
CA PHE A 45 -10.17 20.70 -3.37
C PHE A 45 -11.24 21.70 -2.96
N PHE A 46 -11.72 21.65 -1.71
CA PHE A 46 -12.88 22.44 -1.26
C PHE A 46 -12.53 23.83 -0.69
N LEU A 47 -11.29 24.09 -0.27
CA LEU A 47 -10.96 25.34 0.43
C LEU A 47 -10.80 26.54 -0.53
N PRO A 48 -11.43 27.70 -0.27
CA PRO A 48 -11.22 28.92 -1.05
C PRO A 48 -9.78 29.47 -0.91
N ASN A 49 -9.35 30.34 -1.84
CA ASN A 49 -7.96 30.84 -1.96
C ASN A 49 -7.38 31.42 -0.66
N SER A 50 -8.19 31.97 0.25
CA SER A 50 -7.74 32.48 1.55
C SER A 50 -7.32 31.38 2.54
N GLY A 51 -7.84 30.16 2.42
CA GLY A 51 -7.47 29.02 3.28
C GLY A 51 -6.26 28.23 2.77
N LEU A 52 -5.83 28.49 1.53
CA LEU A 52 -4.78 27.75 0.85
C LEU A 52 -3.42 27.87 1.58
N VAL A 53 -3.15 29.01 2.21
CA VAL A 53 -1.94 29.25 3.01
C VAL A 53 -1.87 28.35 4.24
N TRP A 54 -3.00 28.13 4.92
CA TRP A 54 -3.05 27.22 6.07
C TRP A 54 -2.85 25.77 5.66
N LEU A 55 -3.43 25.37 4.52
CA LEU A 55 -3.24 24.03 3.97
C LEU A 55 -1.76 23.77 3.63
N VAL A 56 -1.11 24.75 2.97
CA VAL A 56 0.34 24.70 2.66
C VAL A 56 1.18 24.53 3.91
N LEU A 57 0.88 25.25 5.00
CA LEU A 57 1.62 25.11 6.26
C LEU A 57 1.49 23.71 6.86
N VAL A 58 0.29 23.13 6.86
CA VAL A 58 0.06 21.78 7.40
C VAL A 58 0.74 20.71 6.52
N ASP A 59 0.66 20.84 5.20
CA ASP A 59 1.33 19.94 4.26
C ASP A 59 2.87 20.03 4.38
N ILE A 60 3.44 21.22 4.57
CA ILE A 60 4.87 21.39 4.83
C ILE A 60 5.27 20.67 6.12
N LEU A 61 4.49 20.80 7.20
CA LEU A 61 4.76 20.10 8.46
C LEU A 61 4.72 18.58 8.29
N LEU A 62 3.74 18.06 7.53
CA LEU A 62 3.63 16.65 7.17
C LEU A 62 4.85 16.19 6.35
N VAL A 63 5.26 16.96 5.35
CA VAL A 63 6.44 16.67 4.54
C VAL A 63 7.69 16.65 5.42
N ILE A 64 7.90 17.62 6.31
CA ILE A 64 9.04 17.65 7.24
C ILE A 64 9.05 16.39 8.12
N HIS A 65 7.89 15.99 8.65
CA HIS A 65 7.76 14.76 9.43
C HIS A 65 8.09 13.50 8.61
N GLY A 66 7.61 13.41 7.36
CA GLY A 66 7.92 12.30 6.46
C GLY A 66 9.38 12.27 6.00
N LEU A 67 9.99 13.44 5.84
CA LEU A 67 11.40 13.59 5.50
C LEU A 67 12.31 13.14 6.65
N TYR A 68 11.97 13.50 7.89
CA TYR A 68 12.69 13.09 9.09
C TYR A 68 12.73 11.56 9.24
N LEU A 69 11.65 10.87 8.86
CA LEU A 69 11.57 9.41 9.00
C LEU A 69 12.36 8.62 7.94
N LYS A 70 12.41 9.07 6.69
CA LYS A 70 12.92 8.22 5.59
C LYS A 70 13.90 8.85 4.60
N ASN A 71 14.30 10.12 4.75
CA ASN A 71 15.35 10.79 3.96
C ASN A 71 15.26 10.59 2.42
N LYS A 72 14.07 10.35 1.86
CA LYS A 72 13.82 10.07 0.43
C LYS A 72 13.26 11.30 -0.30
N ILE A 73 14.01 12.40 -0.25
CA ILE A 73 13.64 13.68 -0.90
C ILE A 73 13.52 13.53 -2.42
N THR A 74 14.35 12.65 -3.01
CA THR A 74 14.41 12.42 -4.46
C THR A 74 13.11 11.87 -5.04
N ALA A 75 12.37 11.07 -4.28
CA ALA A 75 11.07 10.54 -4.73
C ALA A 75 10.00 11.64 -4.79
N LEU A 76 9.97 12.51 -3.78
CA LEU A 76 9.05 13.66 -3.73
C LEU A 76 9.35 14.64 -4.87
N LEU A 77 10.63 14.98 -5.08
CA LEU A 77 11.04 15.89 -6.14
C LEU A 77 10.71 15.32 -7.52
N LYS A 78 10.91 14.01 -7.74
CA LYS A 78 10.57 13.35 -9.00
C LYS A 78 9.07 13.35 -9.26
N LEU A 79 8.24 13.13 -8.23
CA LEU A 79 6.78 13.21 -8.34
C LEU A 79 6.32 14.64 -8.64
N GLY A 80 6.85 15.63 -7.94
CA GLY A 80 6.55 17.03 -8.20
C GLY A 80 6.95 17.46 -9.61
N ALA A 81 8.15 17.08 -10.06
CA ALA A 81 8.62 17.36 -11.40
C ALA A 81 7.75 16.67 -12.47
N ALA A 82 7.38 15.41 -12.27
CA ALA A 82 6.52 14.68 -13.20
C ALA A 82 5.12 15.29 -13.28
N GLN A 83 4.54 15.67 -12.13
CA GLN A 83 3.24 16.31 -12.08
C GLN A 83 3.27 17.67 -12.78
N LEU A 84 4.25 18.51 -12.46
CA LEU A 84 4.42 19.82 -13.06
C LEU A 84 4.62 19.70 -14.57
N ALA A 85 5.46 18.76 -15.02
CA ALA A 85 5.67 18.46 -16.44
C ALA A 85 4.42 17.94 -17.15
N LEU A 86 3.48 17.29 -16.44
CA LEU A 86 2.22 16.84 -17.02
C LEU A 86 1.18 17.96 -17.08
N THR A 87 1.05 18.75 -16.01
CA THR A 87 -0.01 19.74 -15.87
C THR A 87 0.29 21.06 -16.57
N LEU A 88 1.55 21.51 -16.63
CA LEU A 88 1.89 22.79 -17.27
C LEU A 88 1.58 22.78 -18.78
N PRO A 89 1.97 21.75 -19.56
CA PRO A 89 1.67 21.70 -20.99
C PRO A 89 0.19 21.56 -21.27
N LEU A 90 -0.51 20.77 -20.44
CA LEU A 90 -1.95 20.57 -20.58
C LEU A 90 -2.71 21.88 -20.31
N TYR A 91 -2.29 22.65 -19.32
CA TYR A 91 -2.90 23.94 -19.00
C TYR A 91 -2.59 25.00 -20.07
N TYR A 92 -1.34 25.05 -20.56
CA TYR A 92 -0.93 25.92 -21.66
C TYR A 92 -1.74 25.66 -22.93
N LEU A 93 -2.00 24.38 -23.25
CA LEU A 93 -2.79 23.99 -24.42
C LEU A 93 -4.28 24.35 -24.29
N LEU A 94 -4.83 24.39 -23.07
CA LEU A 94 -6.26 24.58 -22.83
C LEU A 94 -6.69 26.05 -22.64
N HIS A 95 -5.89 26.89 -21.97
CA HIS A 95 -6.33 28.24 -21.55
C HIS A 95 -5.52 29.42 -22.11
N GLY A 96 -4.40 29.17 -22.80
CA GLY A 96 -3.56 30.24 -23.38
C GLY A 96 -2.86 31.13 -22.34
N GLU A 97 -2.13 32.14 -22.81
CA GLU A 97 -1.19 32.93 -21.98
C GLU A 97 -1.86 33.86 -20.94
N ALA A 98 -3.14 34.19 -21.12
CA ALA A 98 -3.82 35.22 -20.32
C ALA A 98 -4.17 34.79 -18.88
N GLN A 99 -4.10 33.49 -18.54
CA GLN A 99 -4.51 32.96 -17.23
C GLN A 99 -3.44 32.07 -16.56
N LEU A 100 -2.16 32.31 -16.85
CA LEU A 100 -1.05 31.54 -16.30
C LEU A 100 -1.01 31.53 -14.76
N LEU A 101 -1.39 32.64 -14.11
CA LEU A 101 -1.43 32.72 -12.64
C LEU A 101 -2.49 31.81 -12.02
N GLU A 102 -3.66 31.68 -12.64
CA GLU A 102 -4.69 30.73 -12.19
C GLU A 102 -4.22 29.29 -12.41
N GLY A 103 -3.49 29.03 -13.50
CA GLY A 103 -2.88 27.73 -13.78
C GLY A 103 -1.89 27.29 -12.71
N VAL A 104 -1.02 28.21 -12.26
CA VAL A 104 -0.07 27.93 -11.18
C VAL A 104 -0.80 27.55 -9.88
N ILE A 105 -1.89 28.23 -9.56
CA ILE A 105 -2.71 27.93 -8.36
C ILE A 105 -3.35 26.55 -8.47
N VAL A 106 -3.87 26.18 -9.65
CA VAL A 106 -4.45 24.86 -9.88
C VAL A 106 -3.39 23.76 -9.76
N VAL A 107 -2.22 23.94 -10.36
CA VAL A 107 -1.09 22.99 -10.26
C VAL A 107 -0.65 22.83 -8.81
N LEU A 108 -0.52 23.94 -8.09
CA LEU A 108 -0.17 23.94 -6.67
C LEU A 108 -1.21 23.18 -5.85
N ARG A 109 -2.51 23.40 -6.11
CA ARG A 109 -3.60 22.70 -5.42
C ARG A 109 -3.58 21.19 -5.67
N VAL A 110 -3.37 20.75 -6.92
CA VAL A 110 -3.26 19.33 -7.24
C VAL A 110 -2.01 18.73 -6.57
N PHE A 111 -0.92 19.49 -6.49
CA PHE A 111 0.31 19.04 -5.83
C PHE A 111 0.10 18.86 -4.32
N LEU A 112 -0.51 19.86 -3.67
CA LEU A 112 -0.92 19.80 -2.26
C LEU A 112 -1.84 18.60 -1.98
N ALA A 113 -2.81 18.34 -2.86
CA ALA A 113 -3.72 17.19 -2.69
C ALA A 113 -3.00 15.83 -2.76
N MET A 114 -1.84 15.75 -3.44
CA MET A 114 -1.05 14.52 -3.62
C MET A 114 -0.04 14.29 -2.47
N LEU A 115 0.36 15.35 -1.75
CA LEU A 115 1.33 15.28 -0.65
C LEU A 115 0.91 14.34 0.50
N PRO A 116 -0.33 14.39 1.01
CA PRO A 116 -0.77 13.47 2.06
C PRO A 116 -0.73 12.01 1.64
N GLY A 117 -1.06 11.71 0.37
CA GLY A 117 -1.00 10.35 -0.19
C GLY A 117 0.44 9.81 -0.25
N TRP A 118 1.39 10.66 -0.67
CA TRP A 118 2.81 10.29 -0.62
C TRP A 118 3.30 10.07 0.80
N TRP A 119 2.94 10.98 1.73
CA TRP A 119 3.33 10.88 3.13
C TRP A 119 2.81 9.58 3.77
N LEU A 120 1.54 9.22 3.51
CA LEU A 120 0.94 7.98 3.99
C LEU A 120 1.67 6.74 3.45
N SER A 121 1.92 6.71 2.13
CA SER A 121 2.64 5.59 1.50
C SER A 121 4.10 5.47 1.96
N SER A 122 4.71 6.58 2.39
CA SER A 122 6.09 6.59 2.88
C SER A 122 6.18 6.12 4.34
N THR A 123 5.23 6.54 5.18
CA THR A 123 5.24 6.24 6.62
C THR A 123 4.70 4.85 6.95
N GLN A 124 3.67 4.39 6.25
CA GLN A 124 2.98 3.14 6.56
C GLN A 124 3.37 1.99 5.64
N SER A 125 3.40 0.77 6.18
CA SER A 125 3.59 -0.44 5.37
C SER A 125 2.27 -0.83 4.68
N PRO A 126 2.32 -1.42 3.47
CA PRO A 126 1.12 -1.81 2.75
C PRO A 126 0.28 -2.86 3.51
N GLU A 127 0.91 -3.68 4.36
CA GLU A 127 0.23 -4.64 5.22
C GLU A 127 -0.63 -3.95 6.28
N ARG A 128 -0.09 -2.90 6.93
CA ARG A 128 -0.82 -2.10 7.93
C ARG A 128 -1.99 -1.33 7.31
N LEU A 129 -1.82 -0.81 6.08
CA LEU A 129 -2.91 -0.19 5.33
C LEU A 129 -4.02 -1.20 5.01
N GLY A 130 -3.65 -2.42 4.61
CA GLY A 130 -4.60 -3.51 4.38
C GLY A 130 -5.35 -3.93 5.64
N GLU A 131 -4.69 -3.96 6.80
CA GLU A 131 -5.30 -4.26 8.10
C GLU A 131 -6.34 -3.20 8.49
N VAL A 132 -5.99 -1.91 8.41
CA VAL A 132 -6.94 -0.82 8.71
C VAL A 132 -8.12 -0.84 7.75
N LEU A 133 -7.86 -1.05 6.45
CA LEU A 133 -8.92 -1.15 5.46
C LEU A 133 -9.87 -2.31 5.80
N SER A 134 -9.34 -3.43 6.29
CA SER A 134 -10.12 -4.61 6.68
C SER A 134 -11.10 -4.36 7.83
N TRP A 135 -10.89 -3.33 8.67
CA TRP A 135 -11.84 -2.98 9.74
C TRP A 135 -13.19 -2.52 9.21
N GLY A 136 -13.22 -1.86 8.06
CA GLY A 136 -14.45 -1.38 7.43
C GLY A 136 -15.11 -2.41 6.50
N LEU A 137 -14.44 -3.52 6.19
CA LEU A 137 -14.91 -4.50 5.20
C LEU A 137 -15.42 -5.80 5.83
N PRO A 138 -16.41 -6.47 5.20
CA PRO A 138 -16.82 -7.81 5.61
C PRO A 138 -15.64 -8.80 5.62
N ALA A 139 -15.65 -9.75 6.56
CA ALA A 139 -14.55 -10.71 6.77
C ALA A 139 -14.08 -11.45 5.50
N LYS A 140 -14.97 -11.66 4.53
CA LYS A 140 -14.65 -12.27 3.23
C LYS A 140 -13.68 -11.41 2.42
N TRP A 141 -13.88 -10.09 2.41
CA TRP A 141 -13.04 -9.15 1.67
C TRP A 141 -11.72 -8.88 2.39
N ALA A 142 -11.75 -8.80 3.72
CA ALA A 142 -10.54 -8.74 4.54
C ALA A 142 -9.57 -9.89 4.22
N PHE A 143 -10.10 -11.12 4.11
CA PHE A 143 -9.32 -12.29 3.73
C PHE A 143 -8.72 -12.17 2.33
N VAL A 144 -9.49 -11.69 1.34
CA VAL A 144 -9.00 -11.52 -0.03
C VAL A 144 -7.87 -10.50 -0.06
N ILE A 145 -8.03 -9.35 0.61
CA ILE A 145 -7.01 -8.30 0.67
C ILE A 145 -5.73 -8.83 1.33
N ALA A 146 -5.84 -9.47 2.49
CA ALA A 146 -4.69 -10.04 3.20
C ALA A 146 -4.00 -11.12 2.35
N ALA A 147 -4.77 -11.98 1.69
CA ALA A 147 -4.25 -12.99 0.78
C ALA A 147 -3.50 -12.37 -0.39
N SER A 148 -4.08 -11.36 -1.05
CA SER A 148 -3.46 -10.67 -2.19
C SER A 148 -2.16 -9.96 -1.80
N ILE A 149 -2.14 -9.23 -0.68
CA ILE A 149 -0.94 -8.53 -0.21
C ILE A 149 0.17 -9.53 0.13
N GLY A 150 -0.16 -10.61 0.84
CA GLY A 150 0.81 -11.65 1.21
C GLY A 150 1.34 -12.46 0.02
N LEU A 151 0.55 -12.62 -1.04
CA LEU A 151 0.93 -13.36 -2.25
C LEU A 151 1.85 -12.57 -3.18
N LEU A 152 1.69 -11.25 -3.19
CA LEU A 152 2.37 -10.34 -4.10
C LEU A 152 3.91 -10.48 -4.09
N PRO A 153 4.61 -10.51 -2.94
CA PRO A 153 6.07 -10.66 -2.94
C PRO A 153 6.54 -12.00 -3.52
N TYR A 154 5.84 -13.10 -3.21
CA TYR A 154 6.15 -14.42 -3.77
C TYR A 154 5.99 -14.43 -5.30
N MET A 155 4.88 -13.88 -5.80
CA MET A 155 4.62 -13.84 -7.24
C MET A 155 5.59 -12.93 -7.99
N LEU A 156 6.05 -11.84 -7.37
CA LEU A 156 7.10 -10.99 -7.93
C LEU A 156 8.42 -11.74 -8.09
N GLN A 157 8.79 -12.58 -7.12
CA GLN A 157 9.98 -13.41 -7.22
C GLN A 157 9.84 -14.44 -8.33
N GLU A 158 8.74 -15.17 -8.35
CA GLU A 158 8.47 -16.19 -9.37
C GLU A 158 8.48 -15.60 -10.79
N THR A 159 7.87 -14.42 -10.95
CA THR A 159 7.88 -13.71 -12.25
C THR A 159 9.30 -13.39 -12.70
N LYS A 160 10.18 -12.98 -11.78
CA LYS A 160 11.60 -12.70 -12.10
C LYS A 160 12.34 -13.97 -12.51
N GLU A 161 12.06 -15.09 -11.86
CA GLU A 161 12.67 -16.38 -12.16
C GLU A 161 12.22 -16.91 -13.53
N ILE A 162 10.90 -16.90 -13.80
CA ILE A 162 10.35 -17.27 -15.11
C ILE A 162 10.94 -16.37 -16.19
N TYR A 163 10.96 -15.05 -15.97
CA TYR A 163 11.55 -14.10 -16.90
C TYR A 163 13.02 -14.43 -17.20
N ALA A 164 13.83 -14.70 -16.18
CA ALA A 164 15.24 -15.05 -16.35
C ALA A 164 15.42 -16.34 -17.16
N ILE A 165 14.62 -17.38 -16.89
CA ILE A 165 14.65 -18.65 -17.64
C ILE A 165 14.28 -18.43 -19.11
N GLN A 166 13.27 -17.60 -19.40
CA GLN A 166 12.88 -17.33 -20.79
C GLN A 166 13.94 -16.52 -21.53
N CYS A 167 14.62 -15.58 -20.86
CA CYS A 167 15.76 -14.89 -21.44
C CYS A 167 16.91 -15.86 -21.75
N LEU A 168 17.20 -16.83 -20.88
CA LEU A 168 18.21 -17.86 -21.14
C LEU A 168 17.84 -18.78 -22.31
N ARG A 169 16.56 -18.98 -22.59
CA ARG A 169 16.05 -19.72 -23.76
C ARG A 169 16.14 -18.94 -25.07
N GLY A 170 16.63 -17.70 -25.03
CA GLY A 170 16.75 -16.85 -26.20
C GLY A 170 15.48 -16.07 -26.56
N ALA A 171 14.50 -16.00 -25.65
CA ALA A 171 13.31 -15.20 -25.89
C ALA A 171 13.67 -13.69 -25.92
N ASN A 172 13.12 -12.95 -26.90
CA ASN A 172 13.40 -11.53 -27.12
C ASN A 172 12.61 -10.62 -26.17
N ILE A 173 12.70 -10.91 -24.87
CA ILE A 173 11.95 -10.25 -23.80
C ILE A 173 12.85 -9.28 -23.01
N THR A 174 14.03 -8.92 -23.54
CA THR A 174 14.87 -7.91 -22.90
C THR A 174 14.15 -6.55 -22.86
N PRO A 175 14.41 -5.68 -21.86
CA PRO A 175 13.76 -4.37 -21.77
C PRO A 175 13.98 -3.50 -23.01
N LYS A 176 15.06 -3.73 -23.76
CA LYS A 176 15.32 -3.08 -25.05
C LYS A 176 14.42 -3.61 -26.17
N ALA A 177 14.15 -4.92 -26.19
CA ALA A 177 13.32 -5.60 -27.19
C ALA A 177 11.81 -5.36 -26.98
N LEU A 178 11.38 -5.18 -25.72
CA LEU A 178 9.99 -4.87 -25.35
C LEU A 178 9.48 -3.50 -25.85
N ARG A 179 10.39 -2.63 -26.31
CA ARG A 179 10.02 -1.35 -26.94
C ARG A 179 9.30 -1.55 -28.29
N ASN A 180 9.47 -2.70 -28.93
CA ASN A 180 8.75 -3.07 -30.13
C ASN A 180 7.45 -3.84 -29.77
N PRO A 181 6.26 -3.34 -30.15
CA PRO A 181 4.98 -3.98 -29.82
C PRO A 181 4.82 -5.37 -30.46
N LYS A 182 5.60 -5.69 -31.50
CA LYS A 182 5.64 -7.03 -32.12
C LYS A 182 6.14 -8.12 -31.18
N ASN A 183 6.92 -7.78 -30.15
CA ASN A 183 7.50 -8.74 -29.20
C ASN A 183 6.63 -8.94 -27.94
N TRP A 184 5.53 -8.20 -27.82
CA TRP A 184 4.59 -8.33 -26.70
C TRP A 184 3.85 -9.68 -26.64
N PRO A 185 3.41 -10.30 -27.74
CA PRO A 185 2.83 -11.64 -27.66
C PRO A 185 3.82 -12.65 -27.06
N GLU A 186 5.11 -12.53 -27.34
CA GLU A 186 6.16 -13.39 -26.77
C GLU A 186 6.26 -13.22 -25.25
N LEU A 187 6.20 -11.99 -24.73
CA LEU A 187 6.09 -11.73 -23.29
C LEU A 187 4.85 -12.39 -22.69
N ILE A 188 3.70 -12.25 -23.36
CA ILE A 188 2.42 -12.77 -22.86
C ILE A 188 2.46 -14.29 -22.77
N TYR A 189 2.87 -14.97 -23.83
CA TYR A 189 2.89 -16.43 -23.87
C TYR A 189 3.99 -17.03 -22.98
N CYS A 190 5.17 -16.41 -22.92
CA CYS A 190 6.32 -16.99 -22.21
C CYS A 190 6.42 -16.59 -20.73
N VAL A 191 5.85 -15.46 -20.31
CA VAL A 191 5.94 -14.97 -18.92
C VAL A 191 4.58 -14.80 -18.29
N VAL A 192 3.66 -14.04 -18.91
CA VAL A 192 2.36 -13.72 -18.30
C VAL A 192 1.50 -14.97 -18.13
N LEU A 193 1.43 -15.83 -19.14
CA LEU A 193 0.62 -17.04 -19.10
C LEU A 193 1.13 -18.05 -18.05
N PRO A 194 2.44 -18.38 -17.94
CA PRO A 194 2.96 -19.19 -16.85
C PRO A 194 2.68 -18.62 -15.46
N VAL A 195 2.88 -17.32 -15.28
CA VAL A 195 2.59 -16.62 -14.02
C VAL A 195 1.11 -16.73 -13.66
N LEU A 196 0.21 -16.58 -14.64
CA LEU A 196 -1.23 -16.74 -14.44
C LEU A 196 -1.60 -18.17 -14.02
N ILE A 197 -1.03 -19.18 -14.68
CA ILE A 197 -1.25 -20.59 -14.33
C ILE A 197 -0.78 -20.86 -12.89
N GLN A 198 0.35 -20.28 -12.49
CA GLN A 198 0.88 -20.44 -11.14
C GLN A 198 0.02 -19.74 -10.09
N LEU A 199 -0.47 -18.53 -10.38
CA LEU A 199 -1.47 -17.83 -9.55
C LEU A 199 -2.73 -18.67 -9.36
N LEU A 200 -3.24 -19.30 -10.41
CA LEU A 200 -4.42 -20.16 -10.32
C LEU A 200 -4.16 -21.41 -9.49
N LYS A 201 -3.00 -22.05 -9.64
CA LYS A 201 -2.62 -23.21 -8.81
C LYS A 201 -2.49 -22.81 -7.33
N LEU A 202 -1.82 -21.70 -7.06
CA LEU A 202 -1.55 -21.22 -5.72
C LEU A 202 -2.81 -20.76 -5.00
N SER A 203 -3.68 -20.01 -5.68
CA SER A 203 -5.00 -19.63 -5.14
C SER A 203 -5.87 -20.86 -4.83
N LYS A 204 -5.86 -21.89 -5.69
CA LYS A 204 -6.56 -23.16 -5.43
C LYS A 204 -6.01 -23.87 -4.19
N GLN A 205 -4.69 -23.90 -4.02
CA GLN A 205 -4.05 -24.48 -2.83
C GLN A 205 -4.38 -23.70 -1.57
N MET A 206 -4.31 -22.36 -1.62
CA MET A 206 -4.67 -21.48 -0.51
C MET A 206 -6.14 -21.62 -0.12
N ALA A 207 -7.05 -21.68 -1.09
CA ALA A 207 -8.47 -21.92 -0.85
C ALA A 207 -8.72 -23.29 -0.21
N LYS A 208 -8.05 -24.35 -0.68
CA LYS A 208 -8.14 -25.70 -0.09
C LYS A 208 -7.62 -25.70 1.35
N ALA A 209 -6.48 -25.06 1.61
CA ALA A 209 -5.90 -24.93 2.94
C ALA A 209 -6.82 -24.13 3.89
N ALA A 210 -7.40 -23.04 3.42
CA ALA A 210 -8.37 -22.24 4.19
C ALA A 210 -9.62 -23.07 4.54
N LYS A 211 -10.16 -23.84 3.59
CA LYS A 211 -11.30 -24.73 3.82
C LYS A 211 -11.00 -25.83 4.86
N LEU A 212 -9.79 -26.40 4.79
CA LEU A 212 -9.32 -27.39 5.78
C LEU A 212 -9.19 -26.80 7.19
N ARG A 213 -8.78 -25.52 7.29
CA ARG A 213 -8.75 -24.75 8.54
C ARG A 213 -10.12 -24.22 8.98
N HIS A 214 -11.21 -24.68 8.36
CA HIS A 214 -12.57 -24.27 8.66
C HIS A 214 -12.84 -22.76 8.53
N PHE A 215 -12.07 -22.08 7.67
CA PHE A 215 -12.30 -20.68 7.37
C PHE A 215 -13.72 -20.46 6.81
N GLY A 216 -14.47 -19.53 7.40
CA GLY A 216 -15.85 -19.23 7.00
C GLY A 216 -16.96 -20.04 7.69
N LYS A 217 -16.65 -20.96 8.63
CA LYS A 217 -17.68 -21.61 9.48
C LYS A 217 -18.22 -20.70 10.59
N VAL A 218 -17.46 -19.68 11.00
CA VAL A 218 -17.81 -18.76 12.08
C VAL A 218 -17.96 -17.35 11.50
N SER A 219 -19.07 -16.66 11.85
CA SER A 219 -19.38 -15.32 11.32
C SER A 219 -18.44 -14.22 11.84
N GLN A 220 -17.83 -14.42 13.00
CA GLN A 220 -16.85 -13.51 13.60
C GLN A 220 -15.60 -14.31 13.97
N PRO A 221 -14.61 -14.40 13.07
CA PRO A 221 -13.31 -14.99 13.39
C PRO A 221 -12.59 -14.13 14.44
N THR A 222 -11.94 -14.76 15.41
CA THR A 222 -11.03 -14.07 16.32
C THR A 222 -9.80 -13.61 15.55
N HIS A 223 -9.48 -12.32 15.62
CA HIS A 223 -8.28 -11.76 15.00
C HIS A 223 -7.06 -12.12 15.85
N TRP A 224 -6.04 -12.72 15.23
CA TRP A 224 -4.75 -12.87 15.89
C TRP A 224 -3.97 -11.56 15.74
N PRO A 225 -3.50 -10.94 16.84
CA PRO A 225 -2.73 -9.71 16.73
C PRO A 225 -1.45 -9.97 15.92
N SER A 226 -1.28 -9.19 14.86
CA SER A 226 -0.04 -9.11 14.11
C SER A 226 1.01 -8.42 14.98
N THR A 227 1.59 -9.14 15.95
CA THR A 227 2.72 -8.64 16.73
C THR A 227 3.97 -8.55 15.84
N ARG A 228 4.25 -7.35 15.36
CA ARG A 228 5.61 -6.79 15.22
C ARG A 228 5.49 -5.27 15.39
N ASP A 229 5.41 -4.88 16.65
CA ASP A 229 5.81 -3.55 17.09
C ASP A 229 7.34 -3.48 16.96
N ASP A 230 7.82 -3.28 15.73
CA ASP A 230 9.16 -2.76 15.46
C ASP A 230 9.05 -1.24 15.23
#